data_AF-A0A843H859-F1
#
_entry.id   AF-A0A843H859-F1
#
_cell.length_a   1.000
_cell.length_b   1.000
_cell.length_c   1.000
_cell.angle_alpha   90.00
_cell.angle_beta   90.00
_cell.angle_gamma   90.00
#
_symmetry.space_group_name_H-M   'P 1'
#
loop_
_entity.id
_entity.type
_entity.pdbx_description
1 polymer ?
#
loop_
_entity_poly.entity_id
_entity_poly.type
_entity_poly.pdbx_seq_one_letter_code
_entity_poly.pdbx_strand_id
1 'polypeptide(L)'
;MNAKRKKVEEFIYKHLATLDPSGYNVKRRKEQFSKMSDKEFDRYMHNLKEYKEKLPIETPNMKVVLKIEDCKKTCENLNIPICEKLKLWDPSTRRYFTTPYGYLILELPIRRVKQYLMDKMSVPDSDKTVNPLSGQVTKPDKGSAISNVEAQTYDSKNLYKNLDELMTVRGGNLEAYSAFKAQLENTGSARMSELDFTTGVRSAMIGQVLLESMHFENNLAEGHKK
;
A
#
# COMPACT_ATOMS: atom_id res chain seq x y z
N MET A 1 -46.26 19.09 -20.92
CA MET A 1 -45.36 19.05 -19.75
C MET A 1 -46.22 18.79 -18.51
N ASN A 2 -46.07 17.62 -17.87
CA ASN A 2 -46.88 17.27 -16.70
C ASN A 2 -46.55 18.23 -15.52
N ALA A 3 -47.57 18.85 -14.90
CA ALA A 3 -47.38 19.82 -13.82
C ALA A 3 -46.58 19.26 -12.63
N LYS A 4 -46.66 17.94 -12.40
CA LYS A 4 -45.87 17.25 -11.37
C LYS A 4 -44.38 17.22 -11.71
N ARG A 5 -44.03 16.95 -12.97
CA ARG A 5 -42.64 16.91 -13.46
C ARG A 5 -41.96 18.27 -13.25
N LYS A 6 -42.63 19.36 -13.63
CA LYS A 6 -42.09 20.72 -13.49
C LYS A 6 -41.77 21.08 -12.03
N LYS A 7 -42.65 20.71 -11.08
CA LYS A 7 -42.40 20.92 -9.64
C LYS A 7 -41.16 20.17 -9.14
N VAL A 8 -40.98 18.92 -9.58
CA VAL A 8 -39.81 18.11 -9.20
C VAL A 8 -38.52 18.69 -9.78
N GLU A 9 -38.55 19.11 -11.05
CA GLU A 9 -37.40 19.73 -11.70
C GLU A 9 -37.01 21.04 -11.01
N GLU A 10 -37.98 21.92 -10.71
CA GLU A 10 -37.74 23.18 -9.98
C GLU A 10 -37.15 22.94 -8.59
N PHE A 11 -37.63 21.92 -7.88
CA PHE A 11 -37.07 21.52 -6.58
C PHE A 11 -35.59 21.13 -6.72
N ILE A 12 -35.26 20.24 -7.65
CA ILE A 12 -33.88 19.78 -7.88
C ILE A 12 -32.99 20.96 -8.28
N TYR A 13 -33.44 21.83 -9.18
CA TYR A 13 -32.65 22.98 -9.63
C TYR A 13 -32.40 23.99 -8.51
N LYS A 14 -33.36 24.23 -7.62
CA LYS A 14 -33.20 25.13 -6.46
C LYS A 14 -32.08 24.66 -5.54
N HIS A 15 -32.07 23.37 -5.20
CA HIS A 15 -31.05 22.80 -4.32
C HIS A 15 -29.68 22.70 -5.01
N LEU A 16 -29.62 22.34 -6.28
CA LEU A 16 -28.37 22.36 -7.05
C LEU A 16 -27.79 23.78 -7.21
N ALA A 17 -28.63 24.79 -7.38
CA ALA A 17 -28.20 26.19 -7.46
C ALA A 17 -27.66 26.72 -6.12
N THR A 18 -28.22 26.24 -5.00
CA THR A 18 -27.72 26.58 -3.66
C THR A 18 -26.37 25.91 -3.41
N LEU A 19 -26.21 24.67 -3.85
CA LEU A 19 -25.00 23.88 -3.65
C LEU A 19 -23.83 24.33 -4.55
N ASP A 20 -24.13 24.68 -5.79
CA ASP A 20 -23.17 25.11 -6.80
C ASP A 20 -23.58 26.48 -7.37
N PRO A 21 -23.08 27.59 -6.78
CA PRO A 21 -23.34 28.94 -7.26
C PRO A 21 -22.84 29.21 -8.70
N SER A 22 -21.94 28.38 -9.24
CA SER A 22 -21.46 28.53 -10.62
C SER A 22 -22.54 28.20 -11.67
N GLY A 23 -23.59 27.47 -11.26
CA GLY A 23 -24.70 27.04 -12.12
C GLY A 23 -24.31 25.97 -13.16
N TYR A 24 -23.09 25.44 -13.11
CA TYR A 24 -22.63 24.40 -14.02
C TYR A 24 -23.49 23.13 -13.91
N ASN A 25 -23.70 22.66 -12.68
CA ASN A 25 -24.51 21.46 -12.42
C ASN A 25 -25.99 21.64 -12.80
N VAL A 26 -26.53 22.85 -12.65
CA VAL A 26 -27.92 23.17 -13.06
C VAL A 26 -28.08 23.10 -14.57
N LYS A 27 -27.15 23.67 -15.35
CA LYS A 27 -27.18 23.62 -16.83
C LYS A 27 -27.14 22.18 -17.34
N ARG A 28 -26.19 21.40 -16.86
CA ARG A 28 -26.04 19.99 -17.21
C ARG A 28 -27.30 19.19 -16.91
N ARG A 29 -27.93 19.44 -15.74
CA ARG A 29 -29.14 18.74 -15.34
C ARG A 29 -30.34 19.10 -16.21
N LYS A 30 -30.47 20.37 -16.60
CA LYS A 30 -31.49 20.83 -17.57
C LYS A 30 -31.32 20.16 -18.93
N GLU A 31 -30.08 20.04 -19.42
CA GLU A 31 -29.77 19.35 -20.68
C GLU A 31 -30.05 17.84 -20.61
N GLN A 32 -29.83 17.21 -19.45
CA GLN A 32 -30.14 15.79 -19.25
C GLN A 32 -31.66 15.57 -19.26
N PHE A 33 -32.41 16.37 -18.51
CA PHE A 33 -33.86 16.24 -18.41
C PHE A 33 -34.58 16.66 -19.71
N SER A 34 -34.04 17.60 -20.49
CA SER A 34 -34.65 17.99 -21.77
C SER A 34 -34.63 16.88 -22.82
N LYS A 35 -33.63 16.00 -22.78
CA LYS A 35 -33.51 14.83 -23.67
C LYS A 35 -34.40 13.66 -23.26
N MET A 36 -34.98 13.70 -22.06
CA MET A 36 -35.70 12.58 -21.46
C MET A 36 -37.21 12.75 -21.61
N SER A 37 -37.88 11.70 -22.09
CA SER A 37 -39.35 11.65 -22.15
C SER A 37 -39.97 11.56 -20.75
N ASP A 38 -41.27 11.87 -20.64
CA ASP A 38 -41.98 11.82 -19.35
C ASP A 38 -41.94 10.42 -18.69
N LYS A 39 -42.00 9.35 -19.49
CA LYS A 39 -41.91 7.96 -18.99
C LYS A 39 -40.52 7.60 -18.48
N GLU A 40 -39.48 8.08 -19.16
CA GLU A 40 -38.10 7.85 -18.74
C GLU A 40 -37.76 8.63 -17.48
N PHE A 41 -38.33 9.84 -17.34
CA PHE A 41 -38.17 10.65 -16.14
C PHE A 41 -38.85 10.00 -14.93
N ASP A 42 -40.05 9.45 -15.11
CA ASP A 42 -40.74 8.72 -14.05
C ASP A 42 -39.93 7.49 -13.60
N ARG A 43 -39.41 6.70 -14.56
CA ARG A 43 -38.50 5.58 -14.27
C ARG A 43 -37.24 6.03 -13.53
N TYR A 44 -36.64 7.14 -13.93
CA TYR A 44 -35.46 7.71 -13.26
C TYR A 44 -35.78 8.09 -11.80
N MET A 45 -36.93 8.70 -11.53
CA MET A 45 -37.35 9.04 -10.17
C MET A 45 -37.62 7.79 -9.31
N HIS A 46 -38.19 6.73 -9.90
CA HIS A 46 -38.32 5.44 -9.25
C HIS A 46 -36.95 4.82 -8.91
N ASN A 47 -35.99 4.87 -9.85
CA ASN A 47 -34.62 4.38 -9.62
C ASN A 47 -33.89 5.15 -8.52
N LEU A 48 -34.10 6.47 -8.42
CA LEU A 48 -33.57 7.29 -7.33
C LEU A 48 -34.16 6.88 -5.96
N LYS A 49 -35.46 6.59 -5.92
CA LYS A 49 -36.14 6.13 -4.68
C LYS A 49 -35.65 4.76 -4.23
N GLU A 50 -35.32 3.88 -5.18
CA GLU A 50 -34.81 2.53 -4.92
C GLU A 50 -33.29 2.47 -4.68
N TYR A 51 -32.59 3.61 -4.60
CA TYR A 51 -31.13 3.70 -4.45
C TYR A 51 -30.32 2.99 -5.56
N LYS A 52 -30.94 2.67 -6.70
CA LYS A 52 -30.26 2.09 -7.88
C LYS A 52 -29.44 3.11 -8.63
N GLU A 53 -29.91 4.36 -8.62
CA GLU A 53 -29.20 5.50 -9.19
C GLU A 53 -28.99 6.57 -8.12
N LYS A 54 -27.91 7.33 -8.26
CA LYS A 54 -27.60 8.49 -7.41
C LYS A 54 -27.62 9.75 -8.25
N LEU A 55 -27.75 10.90 -7.59
CA LEU A 55 -27.64 12.21 -8.21
C LEU A 55 -26.16 12.64 -8.19
N PRO A 56 -25.35 12.42 -9.25
CA PRO A 56 -23.96 12.85 -9.22
C PRO A 56 -23.89 14.37 -9.27
N ILE A 57 -22.98 14.91 -8.47
CA ILE A 57 -22.54 16.30 -8.54
C ILE A 57 -21.16 16.27 -9.19
N GLU A 58 -21.00 16.99 -10.29
CA GLU A 58 -19.75 17.02 -11.01
C GLU A 58 -18.98 18.30 -10.67
N THR A 59 -17.76 18.10 -10.22
CA THR A 59 -16.83 19.19 -9.88
C THR A 59 -15.61 19.11 -10.78
N PRO A 60 -15.70 19.55 -12.05
CA PRO A 60 -14.54 19.64 -12.91
C PRO A 60 -13.49 20.55 -12.26
N ASN A 61 -12.24 20.07 -12.25
CA ASN A 61 -11.15 20.75 -11.56
C ASN A 61 -11.04 22.22 -11.99
N MET A 62 -10.89 23.12 -11.01
CA MET A 62 -10.78 24.58 -11.17
C MET A 62 -11.99 25.31 -11.80
N LYS A 63 -13.05 24.62 -12.23
CA LYS A 63 -14.26 25.26 -12.81
C LYS A 63 -15.39 25.39 -11.80
N VAL A 64 -15.54 24.39 -10.93
CA VAL A 64 -16.57 24.35 -9.91
C VAL A 64 -15.88 24.11 -8.56
N VAL A 65 -16.02 25.08 -7.66
CA VAL A 65 -15.50 24.99 -6.30
C VAL A 65 -16.70 24.96 -5.36
N LEU A 66 -16.96 23.79 -4.77
CA LEU A 66 -18.00 23.65 -3.75
C LEU A 66 -17.46 24.19 -2.42
N LYS A 67 -18.16 25.16 -1.83
CA LYS A 67 -17.83 25.70 -0.51
C LYS A 67 -18.64 24.98 0.56
N ILE A 68 -18.03 24.79 1.73
CA ILE A 68 -18.69 24.16 2.88
C ILE A 68 -19.94 24.94 3.32
N GLU A 69 -19.91 26.27 3.22
CA GLU A 69 -21.05 27.13 3.57
C GLU A 69 -22.28 26.86 2.68
N ASP A 70 -22.06 26.64 1.40
CA ASP A 70 -23.11 26.37 0.42
C ASP A 70 -23.69 24.95 0.61
N CYS A 71 -22.85 23.98 0.99
CA CYS A 71 -23.29 22.67 1.44
C CYS A 71 -24.16 22.78 2.71
N LYS A 72 -23.75 23.57 3.72
CA LYS A 72 -24.51 23.77 4.96
C LYS A 72 -25.88 24.39 4.70
N LYS A 73 -25.95 25.47 3.91
CA LYS A 73 -27.21 26.10 3.49
C LYS A 73 -28.13 25.12 2.75
N THR A 74 -27.55 24.26 1.91
CA THR A 74 -28.32 23.24 1.19
C THR A 74 -28.89 22.20 2.14
N CYS A 75 -28.12 21.75 3.15
CA CYS A 75 -28.59 20.83 4.18
C CYS A 75 -29.70 21.45 5.05
N GLU A 76 -29.57 22.72 5.44
CA GLU A 76 -30.60 23.48 6.16
C GLU A 76 -31.89 23.57 5.34
N ASN A 77 -31.79 23.90 4.04
CA ASN A 77 -32.93 23.95 3.13
C ASN A 77 -33.63 22.59 2.93
N LEU A 78 -32.90 21.49 3.08
CA LEU A 78 -33.43 20.13 2.98
C LEU A 78 -33.88 19.55 4.34
N ASN A 79 -33.69 20.28 5.44
CA ASN A 79 -33.89 19.82 6.82
C ASN A 79 -33.13 18.52 7.14
N ILE A 80 -31.91 18.37 6.62
CA ILE A 80 -31.05 17.21 6.88
C ILE A 80 -30.01 17.59 7.96
N PRO A 81 -29.97 16.90 9.11
CA PRO A 81 -28.94 17.13 10.12
C PRO A 81 -27.57 16.68 9.58
N ILE A 82 -26.57 17.56 9.65
CA ILE A 82 -25.20 17.26 9.16
C ILE A 82 -24.50 16.26 10.08
N CYS A 83 -24.73 16.38 11.39
CA CYS A 83 -24.15 15.49 12.40
C CYS A 83 -25.27 14.81 13.17
N GLU A 84 -25.25 13.49 13.20
CA GLU A 84 -26.25 12.67 13.89
C GLU A 84 -25.62 11.89 15.04
N LYS A 85 -26.36 11.71 16.14
CA LYS A 85 -25.94 10.80 17.21
C LYS A 85 -26.22 9.37 16.78
N LEU A 86 -25.21 8.52 16.88
CA LEU A 86 -25.31 7.13 16.48
C LEU A 86 -25.78 6.29 17.66
N LYS A 87 -26.76 5.41 17.42
CA LYS A 87 -27.13 4.35 18.34
C LYS A 87 -26.49 3.05 17.85
N LEU A 88 -25.35 2.72 18.43
CA LEU A 88 -24.55 1.56 18.08
C LEU A 88 -24.99 0.36 18.92
N TRP A 89 -25.09 -0.80 18.28
CA TRP A 89 -25.29 -2.07 18.98
C TRP A 89 -23.94 -2.68 19.29
N ASP A 90 -23.68 -2.94 20.57
CA ASP A 90 -22.49 -3.68 21.01
C ASP A 90 -22.84 -5.18 21.12
N PRO A 91 -22.30 -6.06 20.26
CA PRO A 91 -22.55 -7.49 20.32
C PRO A 91 -22.01 -8.15 21.60
N SER A 92 -20.91 -7.63 22.17
CA SER A 92 -20.26 -8.20 23.35
C SER A 92 -21.06 -7.93 24.62
N THR A 93 -21.55 -6.71 24.81
CA THR A 93 -22.33 -6.36 26.01
C THR A 93 -23.84 -6.49 25.83
N ARG A 94 -24.32 -6.75 24.59
CA ARG A 94 -25.74 -6.81 24.21
C ARG A 94 -26.54 -5.58 24.64
N ARG A 95 -25.94 -4.40 24.50
CA ARG A 95 -26.55 -3.12 24.87
C ARG A 95 -26.39 -2.13 23.73
N TYR A 96 -27.32 -1.19 23.65
CA TYR A 96 -27.18 -0.05 22.76
C TYR A 96 -26.37 1.04 23.46
N PHE A 97 -25.36 1.55 22.77
CA PHE A 97 -24.59 2.71 23.18
C PHE A 97 -24.94 3.87 22.26
N THR A 98 -25.33 5.00 22.83
CA THR A 98 -25.54 6.24 22.08
C THR A 98 -24.31 7.10 22.19
N THR A 99 -23.80 7.58 21.06
CA THR A 99 -22.62 8.43 21.04
C THR A 99 -22.87 9.75 21.79
N PRO A 100 -21.88 10.25 22.57
CA PRO A 100 -22.05 11.50 23.31
C PRO A 100 -22.23 12.71 22.37
N TYR A 101 -21.48 12.72 21.28
CA TYR A 101 -21.49 13.76 20.25
C TYR A 101 -22.14 13.25 18.95
N GLY A 102 -22.60 14.19 18.12
CA GLY A 102 -23.05 13.90 16.77
C GLY A 102 -21.86 13.75 15.83
N TYR A 103 -21.89 12.74 14.97
CA TYR A 103 -20.85 12.46 13.99
C TYR A 103 -21.38 12.67 12.58
N LEU A 104 -20.49 13.08 11.68
CA LEU A 104 -20.78 13.18 10.25
C LEU A 104 -20.74 11.79 9.62
N ILE A 105 -21.85 11.38 9.00
CA ILE A 105 -21.97 10.08 8.34
C ILE A 105 -21.87 10.31 6.83
N LEU A 106 -20.84 9.74 6.20
CA LEU A 106 -20.60 9.88 4.76
C LEU A 106 -20.50 8.52 4.10
N GLU A 107 -21.04 8.41 2.89
CA GLU A 107 -20.78 7.30 2.00
C GLU A 107 -19.62 7.66 1.08
N LEU A 108 -18.43 7.09 1.35
CA LEU A 108 -17.21 7.37 0.59
C LEU A 108 -16.86 6.20 -0.33
N PRO A 109 -16.41 6.47 -1.57
CA PRO A 109 -15.93 5.44 -2.48
C PRO A 109 -14.54 4.95 -2.04
N ILE A 110 -14.48 4.01 -1.11
CA ILE A 110 -13.23 3.40 -0.67
C ILE A 110 -12.75 2.38 -1.72
N ARG A 111 -11.52 2.56 -2.21
CA ARG A 111 -10.87 1.61 -3.12
C ARG A 111 -9.77 0.85 -2.40
N ARG A 112 -9.66 -0.45 -2.67
CA ARG A 112 -8.56 -1.28 -2.15
C ARG A 112 -7.29 -1.02 -2.96
N VAL A 113 -6.19 -0.71 -2.29
CA VAL A 113 -4.86 -0.57 -2.92
C VAL A 113 -4.30 -1.96 -3.29
N LYS A 114 -3.47 -2.02 -4.34
CA LYS A 114 -2.86 -3.28 -4.85
C LYS A 114 -1.77 -3.86 -3.93
N GLN A 115 -1.38 -3.15 -2.87
CA GLN A 115 -0.29 -3.60 -2.00
C GLN A 115 -0.79 -4.64 -0.99
N TYR A 116 -0.74 -5.92 -1.36
CA TYR A 116 -1.17 -7.02 -0.50
C TYR A 116 -0.08 -7.40 0.52
N LEU A 117 -0.50 -7.96 1.66
CA LEU A 117 0.42 -8.47 2.67
C LEU A 117 1.26 -9.64 2.13
N MET A 118 0.65 -10.50 1.31
CA MET A 118 1.31 -11.65 0.70
C MET A 118 2.49 -11.23 -0.18
N ASP A 119 2.34 -10.12 -0.92
CA ASP A 119 3.41 -9.56 -1.76
C ASP A 119 4.60 -9.01 -0.93
N LYS A 120 4.42 -8.84 0.38
CA LYS A 120 5.45 -8.34 1.31
C LYS A 120 6.09 -9.44 2.16
N MET A 121 5.54 -10.65 2.15
CA MET A 121 6.14 -11.77 2.88
C MET A 121 7.37 -12.25 2.10
N SER A 122 8.54 -12.20 2.74
CA SER A 122 9.82 -12.62 2.16
C SER A 122 10.38 -13.80 2.94
N VAL A 123 9.70 -14.95 2.84
CA VAL A 123 10.21 -16.23 3.35
C VAL A 123 10.72 -17.01 2.14
N PRO A 124 12.03 -17.30 2.03
CA PRO A 124 12.56 -18.08 0.94
C PRO A 124 12.19 -19.56 1.10
N ASP A 125 11.80 -20.22 0.02
CA ASP A 125 11.48 -21.66 0.04
C ASP A 125 12.75 -22.53 -0.04
N SER A 126 13.84 -21.99 -0.59
CA SER A 126 15.09 -22.72 -0.75
C SER A 126 16.32 -21.82 -0.68
N ASP A 127 17.51 -22.40 -0.80
CA ASP A 127 18.81 -21.74 -0.89
C ASP A 127 19.55 -22.08 -2.20
N LYS A 128 18.81 -22.55 -3.21
CA LYS A 128 19.39 -23.16 -4.42
C LYS A 128 19.80 -22.15 -5.49
N THR A 129 19.12 -21.01 -5.55
CA THR A 129 19.34 -20.02 -6.62
C THR A 129 20.49 -19.07 -6.28
N VAL A 130 21.71 -19.48 -6.59
CA VAL A 130 22.94 -18.72 -6.33
C VAL A 130 23.46 -18.04 -7.59
N ASN A 131 23.91 -16.79 -7.47
CA ASN A 131 24.58 -16.06 -8.54
C ASN A 131 26.00 -16.62 -8.74
N PRO A 132 26.37 -17.12 -9.94
CA PRO A 132 27.71 -17.62 -10.20
C PRO A 132 28.79 -16.53 -10.15
N LEU A 133 28.44 -15.25 -10.29
CA LEU A 133 29.39 -14.15 -10.15
C LEU A 133 29.67 -13.92 -8.65
N SER A 134 28.69 -13.45 -7.89
CA SER A 134 28.93 -13.07 -6.49
C SER A 134 28.98 -14.24 -5.49
N GLY A 135 28.54 -15.44 -5.86
CA GLY A 135 28.36 -16.56 -4.93
C GLY A 135 27.19 -16.38 -3.94
N GLN A 136 26.36 -15.35 -4.12
CA GLN A 136 25.26 -15.00 -3.21
C GLN A 136 23.92 -15.52 -3.70
N VAL A 137 23.00 -15.80 -2.77
CA VAL A 137 21.61 -16.15 -3.09
C VAL A 137 20.89 -14.99 -3.81
N THR A 138 20.08 -15.34 -4.79
CA THR A 138 19.32 -14.40 -5.64
C THR A 138 17.83 -14.58 -5.44
N LYS A 139 17.01 -13.66 -5.95
CA LYS A 139 15.55 -13.82 -5.88
C LYS A 139 15.16 -15.09 -6.67
N PRO A 140 14.29 -15.96 -6.13
CA PRO A 140 13.39 -15.75 -4.98
C PRO A 140 13.99 -16.06 -3.59
N ASP A 141 15.14 -16.72 -3.52
CA ASP A 141 15.73 -17.27 -2.28
C ASP A 141 16.48 -16.23 -1.41
N LYS A 142 16.38 -14.93 -1.75
CA LYS A 142 17.07 -13.82 -1.05
C LYS A 142 16.34 -13.43 0.25
N GLY A 143 16.30 -14.34 1.22
CA GLY A 143 15.59 -14.14 2.50
C GLY A 143 16.44 -13.65 3.68
N SER A 144 17.76 -13.85 3.64
CA SER A 144 18.68 -13.52 4.75
C SER A 144 19.60 -12.33 4.44
N ALA A 145 19.15 -11.41 3.59
CA ALA A 145 19.95 -10.25 3.21
C ALA A 145 20.03 -9.25 4.37
N ILE A 146 21.25 -8.98 4.84
CA ILE A 146 21.52 -7.86 5.76
C ILE A 146 21.82 -6.59 4.96
N SER A 147 21.31 -5.47 5.43
CA SER A 147 21.63 -4.13 4.92
C SER A 147 22.90 -3.59 5.57
N ASN A 148 23.54 -2.61 4.93
CA ASN A 148 24.74 -1.96 5.48
C ASN A 148 24.49 -1.30 6.86
N VAL A 149 23.27 -0.77 7.09
CA VAL A 149 22.92 -0.16 8.39
C VAL A 149 22.82 -1.22 9.48
N GLU A 150 22.30 -2.40 9.16
CA GLU A 150 22.26 -3.53 10.09
C GLU A 150 23.66 -4.06 10.38
N ALA A 151 24.52 -4.17 9.35
CA ALA A 151 25.92 -4.54 9.52
C ALA A 151 26.67 -3.58 10.46
N GLN A 152 26.50 -2.26 10.29
CA GLN A 152 27.06 -1.25 11.20
C GLN A 152 26.49 -1.36 12.61
N THR A 153 25.22 -1.76 12.75
CA THR A 153 24.61 -2.00 14.07
C THR A 153 25.27 -3.19 14.76
N TYR A 154 25.58 -4.28 14.05
CA TYR A 154 26.33 -5.41 14.61
C TYR A 154 27.75 -5.01 15.02
N ASP A 155 28.43 -4.22 14.18
CA ASP A 155 29.77 -3.70 14.44
C ASP A 155 29.79 -2.81 15.70
N SER A 156 28.86 -1.86 15.82
CA SER A 156 28.75 -0.99 17.00
C SER A 156 28.49 -1.74 18.32
N LYS A 157 27.95 -2.96 18.23
CA LYS A 157 27.67 -3.84 19.39
C LYS A 157 28.78 -4.86 19.63
N ASN A 158 29.89 -4.80 18.88
CA ASN A 158 31.01 -5.75 18.93
C ASN A 158 30.58 -7.20 18.63
N LEU A 159 29.56 -7.39 17.79
CA LEU A 159 29.03 -8.71 17.41
C LEU A 159 29.75 -9.29 16.18
N TYR A 160 31.09 -9.29 16.23
CA TYR A 160 31.94 -9.63 15.09
C TYR A 160 31.71 -11.05 14.54
N LYS A 161 31.49 -12.04 15.42
CA LYS A 161 31.24 -13.43 14.98
C LYS A 161 29.92 -13.57 14.22
N ASN A 162 28.87 -12.85 14.65
CA ASN A 162 27.59 -12.84 13.93
C ASN A 162 27.74 -12.14 12.58
N LEU A 163 28.52 -11.05 12.54
CA LEU A 163 28.81 -10.34 11.31
C LEU A 163 29.59 -11.22 10.32
N ASP A 164 30.60 -11.94 10.81
CA ASP A 164 31.40 -12.87 10.00
C ASP A 164 30.58 -14.05 9.48
N GLU A 165 29.65 -14.61 10.27
CA GLU A 165 28.72 -15.64 9.77
C GLU A 165 27.86 -15.09 8.61
N LEU A 166 27.28 -13.91 8.80
CA LEU A 166 26.32 -13.32 7.86
C LEU A 166 27.00 -12.79 6.59
N MET A 167 28.19 -12.21 6.69
CA MET A 167 28.92 -11.61 5.57
C MET A 167 29.83 -12.59 4.84
N THR A 168 30.41 -13.56 5.54
CA THR A 168 31.39 -14.49 4.95
C THR A 168 30.72 -15.80 4.58
N VAL A 169 30.26 -16.59 5.56
CA VAL A 169 29.68 -17.93 5.35
C VAL A 169 28.39 -17.84 4.54
N ARG A 170 27.43 -17.01 4.98
CA ARG A 170 26.14 -16.82 4.29
C ARG A 170 26.18 -15.78 3.17
N GLY A 171 27.26 -15.01 3.10
CA GLY A 171 27.40 -13.86 2.20
C GLY A 171 28.19 -14.14 0.91
N GLY A 172 28.63 -15.38 0.67
CA GLY A 172 29.12 -15.83 -0.64
C GLY A 172 30.41 -16.68 -0.65
N ASN A 173 30.85 -17.21 0.50
CA ASN A 173 31.88 -18.25 0.53
C ASN A 173 31.23 -19.64 0.35
N LEU A 174 31.33 -20.20 -0.85
CA LEU A 174 30.63 -21.44 -1.24
C LEU A 174 31.13 -22.69 -0.49
N GLU A 175 32.43 -22.77 -0.21
CA GLU A 175 33.01 -23.93 0.46
C GLU A 175 32.68 -23.93 1.94
N ALA A 176 32.84 -22.78 2.61
CA ALA A 176 32.43 -22.59 3.99
C ALA A 176 30.92 -22.81 4.17
N TYR A 177 30.10 -22.34 3.24
CA TYR A 177 28.65 -22.56 3.27
C TYR A 177 28.27 -24.03 3.12
N SER A 178 28.94 -24.75 2.22
CA SER A 178 28.73 -26.20 2.03
C SER A 178 29.07 -26.99 3.29
N ALA A 179 30.23 -26.71 3.91
CA ALA A 179 30.63 -27.32 5.18
C ALA A 179 29.69 -26.96 6.32
N PHE A 180 29.24 -25.70 6.40
CA PHE A 180 28.26 -25.24 7.39
C PHE A 180 26.93 -25.99 7.26
N LYS A 181 26.43 -26.17 6.03
CA LYS A 181 25.21 -26.93 5.76
C LYS A 181 25.37 -28.41 6.11
N ALA A 182 26.50 -29.02 5.76
CA ALA A 182 26.78 -30.42 6.10
C ALA A 182 26.86 -30.64 7.62
N GLN A 183 27.45 -29.72 8.40
CA GLN A 183 27.43 -29.80 9.86
C GLN A 183 26.02 -29.70 10.42
N LEU A 184 25.22 -28.75 9.90
CA LEU A 184 23.85 -28.53 10.33
C LEU A 184 22.96 -29.76 10.04
N GLU A 185 23.13 -30.40 8.88
CA GLU A 185 22.39 -31.60 8.50
C GLU A 185 22.81 -32.83 9.32
N ASN A 186 24.10 -33.01 9.59
CA ASN A 186 24.61 -34.21 10.29
C ASN A 186 24.47 -34.14 11.82
N THR A 187 24.66 -32.96 12.42
CA THR A 187 24.72 -32.81 13.88
C THR A 187 23.59 -31.95 14.46
N GLY A 188 22.78 -31.33 13.60
CA GLY A 188 21.73 -30.39 14.03
C GLY A 188 22.27 -29.03 14.51
N SER A 189 23.59 -28.82 14.45
CA SER A 189 24.25 -27.58 14.85
C SER A 189 25.46 -27.31 13.94
N ALA A 190 25.93 -26.07 13.89
CA ALA A 190 27.13 -25.73 13.14
C ALA A 190 27.99 -24.77 13.96
N ARG A 191 29.31 -24.94 13.87
CA ARG A 191 30.28 -24.14 14.63
C ARG A 191 31.24 -23.47 13.66
N MET A 192 31.27 -22.14 13.69
CA MET A 192 32.15 -21.36 12.83
C MET A 192 33.64 -21.69 13.01
N SER A 193 34.05 -22.07 14.22
CA SER A 193 35.45 -22.43 14.50
C SER A 193 35.92 -23.69 13.77
N GLU A 194 35.00 -24.50 13.27
CA GLU A 194 35.29 -25.77 12.58
C GLU A 194 35.21 -25.61 11.04
N LEU A 195 34.94 -24.40 10.54
CA LEU A 195 34.85 -24.11 9.12
C LEU A 195 36.19 -23.58 8.59
N ASP A 196 36.50 -23.94 7.34
CA ASP A 196 37.62 -23.38 6.62
C ASP A 196 37.20 -22.11 5.87
N PHE A 197 37.90 -21.00 6.13
CA PHE A 197 37.66 -19.69 5.52
C PHE A 197 38.68 -19.33 4.42
N THR A 198 39.62 -20.23 4.11
CA THR A 198 40.77 -19.95 3.24
C THR A 198 40.37 -19.46 1.84
N THR A 199 39.24 -19.92 1.32
CA THR A 199 38.76 -19.64 -0.03
C THR A 199 38.14 -18.25 -0.19
N GLY A 200 37.82 -17.56 0.92
CA GLY A 200 37.28 -16.20 0.93
C GLY A 200 35.90 -16.06 0.27
N VAL A 201 35.37 -14.84 0.24
CA VAL A 201 34.08 -14.54 -0.39
C VAL A 201 34.25 -14.31 -1.89
N ARG A 202 33.40 -14.94 -2.71
CA ARG A 202 33.51 -14.86 -4.18
C ARG A 202 33.39 -13.45 -4.76
N SER A 203 32.60 -12.59 -4.13
CA SER A 203 32.50 -11.18 -4.53
C SER A 203 33.82 -10.42 -4.38
N ALA A 204 34.61 -10.70 -3.33
CA ALA A 204 35.93 -10.10 -3.12
C ALA A 204 36.95 -10.59 -4.16
N MET A 205 36.94 -11.90 -4.45
CA MET A 205 37.78 -12.48 -5.50
C MET A 205 37.50 -11.86 -6.88
N ILE A 206 36.22 -11.67 -7.23
CA ILE A 206 35.87 -11.04 -8.50
C ILE A 206 36.22 -9.55 -8.51
N GLY A 207 36.04 -8.85 -7.38
CA GLY A 207 36.50 -7.47 -7.23
C GLY A 207 37.99 -7.34 -7.50
N GLN A 208 38.80 -8.26 -6.97
CA GLN A 208 40.23 -8.33 -7.24
C GLN A 208 40.54 -8.50 -8.73
N VAL A 209 39.93 -9.51 -9.38
CA VAL A 209 40.13 -9.77 -10.81
C VAL A 209 39.73 -8.56 -11.68
N LEU A 210 38.63 -7.88 -11.33
CA LEU A 210 38.19 -6.68 -12.04
C LEU A 210 39.19 -5.53 -11.91
N LEU A 211 39.74 -5.30 -10.71
CA LEU A 211 40.74 -4.25 -10.48
C LEU A 211 42.08 -4.59 -11.13
N GLU A 212 42.51 -5.85 -11.09
CA GLU A 212 43.69 -6.33 -11.81
C GLU A 212 43.55 -6.15 -13.33
N SER A 213 42.35 -6.39 -13.87
CA SER A 213 42.03 -6.13 -15.27
C SER A 213 42.12 -4.65 -15.65
N MET A 214 41.98 -3.76 -14.65
CA MET A 214 42.18 -2.30 -14.79
C MET A 214 43.62 -1.88 -14.51
N HIS A 215 44.55 -2.82 -14.34
CA HIS A 215 45.96 -2.59 -13.97
C HIS A 215 46.18 -2.01 -12.57
N PHE A 216 45.25 -2.25 -11.64
CA PHE A 216 45.44 -1.91 -10.23
C PHE A 216 45.85 -3.15 -9.43
N GLU A 217 47.04 -3.09 -8.83
CA GLU A 217 47.48 -4.06 -7.84
C GLU A 217 46.62 -3.94 -6.58
N ASN A 218 46.11 -5.06 -6.07
CA ASN A 218 45.24 -5.10 -4.90
C ASN A 218 45.35 -6.44 -4.17
N ASN A 219 44.95 -6.46 -2.89
CA ASN A 219 45.04 -7.63 -2.00
C ASN A 219 43.66 -8.01 -1.41
N LEU A 220 42.58 -7.77 -2.16
CA LEU A 220 41.21 -7.92 -1.65
C LEU A 220 40.84 -9.37 -1.29
N ALA A 221 41.40 -10.38 -1.96
CA ALA A 221 41.14 -11.79 -1.63
C ALA A 221 42.08 -12.37 -0.57
N GLU A 222 43.19 -11.70 -0.22
CA GLU A 222 44.21 -12.25 0.69
C GLU A 222 43.92 -12.03 2.18
N GLY A 223 42.87 -11.27 2.51
CA GLY A 223 42.56 -10.80 3.86
C GLY A 223 42.23 -11.87 4.92
N HIS A 224 42.05 -13.13 4.53
CA HIS A 224 41.69 -14.23 5.46
C HIS A 224 42.87 -15.11 5.92
N LYS A 225 44.12 -14.82 5.50
CA LYS A 225 45.32 -15.62 5.88
C LYS A 225 45.98 -15.23 7.22
N LYS A 226 45.25 -14.71 8.20
CA LYS A 226 45.80 -14.43 9.54
C LYS A 226 44.97 -15.07 10.65
#